data_AF-A0A2V9KID9-F1
#
_entry.id   AF-A0A2V9KID9-F1
#
_cell.length_a   1.000
_cell.length_b   1.000
_cell.length_c   1.000
_cell.angle_alpha   90.00
_cell.angle_beta   90.00
_cell.angle_gamma   90.00
#
_symmetry.space_group_name_H-M   'P 1'
#
loop_
_entity.id
_entity.type
_entity.pdbx_description
1 polymer ?
#
loop_
_entity_poly.entity_id
_entity_poly.type
_entity_poly.pdbx_seq_one_letter_code
_entity_poly.pdbx_strand_id
1 'polypeptide(L)'
;MSTEARPVQIIADHALQSPRIYSNFVQVSMTPLDCTLTFCDVIGPQSEEEALRIQKTGTMPSPVKAVLVIPNQIVEGLIQALEAQRERQAEGMKAPTGTSVQ
;
A
#
# COMPACT_ATOMS: atom_id res chain seq x y z
N MET A 1 -25.68 -25.51 25.66
CA MET A 1 -24.80 -25.97 24.58
C MET A 1 -23.85 -24.84 24.26
N SER A 2 -22.57 -25.00 24.59
CA SER A 2 -21.56 -23.96 24.46
C SER A 2 -21.13 -23.89 23.00
N THR A 3 -21.44 -22.79 22.31
CA THR A 3 -21.02 -22.57 20.93
C THR A 3 -19.54 -22.19 20.95
N GLU A 4 -18.64 -23.17 20.80
CA GLU A 4 -17.21 -22.89 20.58
C GLU A 4 -17.07 -22.09 19.28
N ALA A 5 -16.69 -20.82 19.40
CA ALA A 5 -16.36 -19.98 18.27
C ALA A 5 -15.00 -20.43 17.71
N ARG A 6 -15.01 -21.14 16.58
CA ARG A 6 -13.77 -21.47 15.86
C ARG A 6 -13.16 -20.19 15.25
N PRO A 7 -11.83 -20.00 15.30
CA PRO A 7 -11.19 -18.88 14.64
C PRO A 7 -11.43 -18.96 13.12
N VAL A 8 -11.85 -17.85 12.52
CA VAL A 8 -12.04 -17.74 11.07
C VAL A 8 -10.76 -17.21 10.46
N GLN A 9 -10.26 -17.89 9.43
CA GLN A 9 -9.16 -17.39 8.60
C GLN A 9 -9.73 -16.59 7.43
N ILE A 10 -9.36 -15.32 7.31
CA ILE A 10 -9.69 -14.50 6.15
C ILE A 10 -8.68 -14.86 5.04
N ILE A 11 -9.18 -15.32 3.90
CA ILE A 11 -8.39 -15.61 2.70
C ILE A 11 -8.77 -14.64 1.58
N ALA A 12 -7.81 -14.26 0.75
CA ALA A 12 -8.10 -13.48 -0.44
C ALA A 12 -8.78 -14.37 -1.49
N ASP A 13 -9.97 -13.99 -1.93
CA ASP A 13 -10.67 -14.65 -3.04
C ASP A 13 -10.39 -13.89 -4.35
N HIS A 14 -9.52 -14.44 -5.19
CA HIS A 14 -9.15 -13.85 -6.47
C HIS A 14 -10.20 -14.04 -7.57
N ALA A 15 -11.26 -14.83 -7.34
CA ALA A 15 -12.43 -14.88 -8.22
C ALA A 15 -13.36 -13.68 -8.00
N LEU A 16 -13.34 -13.09 -6.80
CA LEU A 16 -14.02 -11.83 -6.46
C LEU A 16 -13.09 -10.65 -6.80
N GLN A 17 -12.94 -10.36 -8.10
CA GLN A 17 -11.95 -9.39 -8.57
C GLN A 17 -12.36 -7.93 -8.31
N SER A 18 -11.46 -7.18 -7.68
CA SER A 18 -11.39 -5.72 -7.81
C SER A 18 -10.34 -5.36 -8.87
N PRO A 19 -10.49 -4.24 -9.61
CA PRO A 19 -9.48 -3.81 -10.58
C PRO A 19 -8.13 -3.58 -9.88
N ARG A 20 -7.05 -4.12 -10.46
CA ARG A 20 -5.69 -3.79 -10.01
C ARG A 20 -5.33 -2.39 -10.49
N ILE A 21 -5.09 -1.50 -9.55
CA ILE A 21 -4.72 -0.11 -9.81
C ILE A 21 -3.22 0.07 -9.55
N TYR A 22 -2.50 0.64 -10.51
CA TYR A 22 -1.12 1.07 -10.32
C TYR A 22 -1.10 2.53 -9.84
N SER A 23 -0.19 2.80 -8.91
CA SER A 23 0.15 4.13 -8.38
C SER A 23 1.62 4.11 -7.96
N ASN A 24 2.33 5.21 -8.14
CA ASN A 24 3.73 5.35 -7.76
C ASN A 24 3.92 6.17 -6.47
N PHE A 25 2.83 6.71 -5.92
CA PHE A 25 2.84 7.51 -4.69
C PHE A 25 1.58 7.22 -3.87
N VAL A 26 1.72 7.28 -2.55
CA VAL A 26 0.60 7.22 -1.61
C VAL A 26 0.74 8.33 -0.58
N GLN A 27 -0.30 9.15 -0.45
CA GLN A 27 -0.47 10.08 0.66
C GLN A 27 -1.25 9.40 1.77
N VAL A 28 -0.75 9.52 3.00
CA VAL A 28 -1.40 9.00 4.21
C VAL A 28 -1.94 10.18 5.02
N SER A 29 -3.21 10.14 5.37
CA SER A 29 -3.85 11.08 6.30
C SER A 29 -4.51 10.29 7.42
N MET A 30 -4.42 10.79 8.65
CA MET A 30 -4.95 10.11 9.83
C MET A 30 -5.89 11.04 10.57
N THR A 31 -7.05 10.52 10.93
CA THR A 31 -8.00 11.13 11.87
C THR A 31 -8.15 10.24 13.10
N PRO A 32 -8.81 10.70 14.17
CA PRO A 32 -9.15 9.82 15.30
C PRO A 32 -10.07 8.64 14.93
N LEU A 33 -10.77 8.70 13.79
CA LEU A 33 -11.73 7.68 13.36
C LEU A 33 -11.12 6.69 12.36
N ASP A 34 -10.31 7.19 11.43
CA ASP A 34 -9.80 6.43 10.30
C ASP A 34 -8.44 6.92 9.77
N CYS A 35 -7.83 6.06 8.96
CA CYS A 35 -6.70 6.34 8.08
C CYS A 35 -7.20 6.42 6.64
N THR A 36 -6.85 7.48 5.92
CA THR A 36 -7.12 7.63 4.50
C THR A 36 -5.83 7.50 3.69
N LEU A 37 -5.79 6.52 2.78
CA LEU A 37 -4.73 6.34 1.79
C LEU A 37 -5.20 6.90 0.44
N THR A 38 -4.53 7.95 -0.04
CA THR A 38 -4.78 8.54 -1.36
C THR A 38 -3.64 8.16 -2.29
N PHE A 39 -3.92 7.26 -3.23
CA PHE A 39 -2.95 6.77 -4.21
C PHE A 39 -2.93 7.67 -5.43
N CYS A 40 -1.74 8.14 -5.81
CA CYS A 40 -1.54 9.05 -6.92
C CYS A 40 -0.57 8.47 -7.95
N ASP A 41 -0.69 8.95 -9.17
CA ASP A 41 0.28 8.75 -10.24
C ASP A 41 1.03 10.05 -10.46
N VAL A 42 2.18 10.19 -9.79
CA VAL A 42 3.02 11.38 -9.83
C VAL A 42 3.78 11.39 -11.16
N ILE A 43 3.53 12.42 -11.95
CA ILE A 43 4.19 12.66 -13.23
C ILE A 43 5.06 13.90 -13.03
N GLY A 44 6.36 13.78 -13.33
CA GLY A 44 7.29 14.91 -13.25
C GLY A 44 6.89 16.07 -14.19
N PRO A 45 7.42 17.28 -13.98
CA PRO A 45 7.09 18.44 -14.80
C PRO A 45 7.28 18.12 -16.29
N GLN A 46 6.27 18.41 -17.09
CA GLN A 46 6.27 18.17 -18.54
C GLN A 46 6.79 19.38 -19.32
N SER A 47 6.94 20.54 -18.67
CA SER A 47 7.52 21.75 -19.26
C SER A 47 8.33 22.57 -18.24
N GLU A 48 9.14 23.51 -18.74
CA GLU A 48 9.91 24.43 -17.90
C GLU A 48 9.01 25.39 -17.11
N GLU A 49 7.91 25.84 -17.71
CA GLU A 49 6.92 26.67 -17.02
C GLU A 49 6.26 25.92 -15.87
N GLU A 50 5.97 24.63 -16.06
CA GLU A 50 5.45 23.76 -15.00
C GLU A 50 6.49 23.54 -13.90
N ALA A 51 7.75 23.30 -14.24
CA ALA A 51 8.82 23.17 -13.27
C ALA A 51 8.98 24.46 -12.43
N LEU A 52 8.98 25.63 -13.08
CA LEU A 52 9.05 26.94 -12.42
C LEU A 52 7.83 27.20 -11.54
N ARG A 53 6.63 26.80 -11.99
CA ARG A 53 5.40 26.91 -11.19
C ARG A 53 5.50 26.05 -9.93
N ILE A 54 5.89 24.79 -10.05
CA ILE A 54 6.08 23.87 -8.92
C ILE A 54 7.12 24.42 -7.96
N GLN A 55 8.25 24.96 -8.46
CA GLN A 55 9.26 25.57 -7.62
C GLN A 55 8.74 26.80 -6.86
N LYS A 56 7.90 27.63 -7.50
CA LYS A 56 7.30 28.82 -6.86
C LYS A 56 6.23 28.48 -5.84
N THR A 57 5.36 27.49 -6.12
CA THR A 57 4.23 27.16 -5.24
C THR A 57 4.56 26.08 -4.22
N GLY A 58 5.60 25.27 -4.46
CA GLY A 58 5.93 24.09 -3.66
C GLY A 58 4.92 22.94 -3.82
N THR A 59 4.01 23.02 -4.80
CA THR A 59 2.91 22.06 -4.96
C THR A 59 2.91 21.45 -6.35
N MET A 60 2.80 20.13 -6.43
CA MET A 60 2.71 19.38 -7.68
C MET A 60 1.38 18.62 -7.72
N PRO A 61 0.39 19.04 -8.54
CA PRO A 61 -0.85 18.29 -8.69
C PRO A 61 -0.55 16.96 -9.38
N SER A 62 -1.09 15.87 -8.85
CA SER A 62 -0.92 14.54 -9.41
C SER A 62 -2.28 13.84 -9.51
N PRO A 63 -2.59 13.13 -10.61
CA PRO A 63 -3.82 12.37 -10.76
C PRO A 63 -4.03 11.37 -9.62
N VAL A 64 -5.20 11.43 -8.98
CA VAL A 64 -5.64 10.43 -8.00
C VAL A 64 -6.11 9.19 -8.73
N LYS A 65 -5.61 8.02 -8.32
CA LYS A 65 -5.94 6.71 -8.89
C LYS A 65 -6.93 5.95 -8.02
N ALA A 66 -6.79 6.06 -6.70
CA ALA A 66 -7.68 5.42 -5.73
C ALA A 66 -7.63 6.17 -4.39
N VAL A 67 -8.73 6.09 -3.65
CA VAL A 67 -8.82 6.55 -2.25
C VAL A 67 -9.37 5.39 -1.43
N LEU A 68 -8.65 5.00 -0.39
CA LEU A 68 -9.07 3.98 0.56
C LEU A 68 -9.17 4.58 1.96
N VAL A 69 -10.31 4.37 2.61
CA VAL A 69 -10.53 4.71 4.02
C VAL A 69 -10.49 3.43 4.84
N ILE A 70 -9.68 3.43 5.88
CA ILE A 70 -9.32 2.28 6.70
C ILE A 70 -9.68 2.64 8.15
N PRO A 71 -10.62 1.93 8.79
CA PRO A 71 -10.94 2.17 10.20
C PRO A 71 -9.70 2.02 11.10
N ASN A 72 -9.56 2.88 12.11
CA ASN A 72 -8.37 2.85 12.98
C ASN A 72 -8.15 1.50 13.68
N GLN A 73 -9.20 0.73 13.93
CA GLN A 73 -9.13 -0.59 14.54
C GLN A 73 -8.31 -1.61 13.74
N ILE A 74 -8.16 -1.41 12.41
CA ILE A 74 -7.44 -2.34 11.53
C ILE A 74 -6.09 -1.81 11.05
N VAL A 75 -5.77 -0.54 11.34
CA VAL A 75 -4.54 0.12 10.85
C VAL A 75 -3.28 -0.56 11.39
N GLU A 76 -3.24 -0.87 12.69
CA GLU A 76 -2.09 -1.56 13.31
C GLU A 76 -1.86 -2.94 12.68
N GLY A 77 -2.92 -3.68 12.42
CA GLY A 77 -2.83 -4.98 11.74
C GLY A 77 -2.28 -4.86 10.31
N LEU A 78 -2.65 -3.80 9.59
CA LEU A 78 -2.10 -3.50 8.27
C LEU A 78 -0.59 -3.19 8.34
N ILE A 79 -0.17 -2.35 9.30
CA ILE A 79 1.24 -1.98 9.47
C ILE A 79 2.07 -3.24 9.75
N GLN A 80 1.66 -4.06 10.70
CA GLN A 80 2.36 -5.30 11.05
C GLN A 80 2.45 -6.27 9.85
N ALA A 81 1.36 -6.40 9.08
CA ALA A 81 1.37 -7.24 7.89
C ALA A 81 2.35 -6.74 6.82
N LEU A 82 2.42 -5.41 6.59
CA LEU A 82 3.36 -4.81 5.64
C LEU A 82 4.82 -4.96 6.11
N GLU A 83 5.09 -4.76 7.40
CA GLU A 83 6.43 -4.95 7.98
C GLU A 83 6.90 -6.39 7.86
N ALA A 84 6.05 -7.35 8.23
CA ALA A 84 6.35 -8.77 8.09
C ALA A 84 6.59 -9.18 6.63
N GLN A 85 5.86 -8.60 5.66
CA GLN A 85 6.12 -8.84 4.24
C GLN A 85 7.46 -8.24 3.79
N ARG A 86 7.79 -7.02 4.22
CA ARG A 86 9.08 -6.38 3.93
C ARG A 86 10.25 -7.22 4.46
N GLU A 87 10.14 -7.74 5.67
CA GLU A 87 11.16 -8.60 6.28
C GLU A 87 11.36 -9.90 5.48
N ARG A 88 10.28 -10.60 5.12
CA ARG A 88 10.35 -11.80 4.26
C ARG A 88 10.98 -11.53 2.89
N GLN A 89 10.71 -10.37 2.30
CA GLN A 89 11.35 -9.98 1.04
C GLN A 89 12.85 -9.71 1.22
N ALA A 90 13.26 -9.08 2.31
CA ALA A 90 14.66 -8.85 2.63
C ALA A 90 15.42 -10.18 2.87
N GLU A 91 14.77 -11.15 3.52
CA GLU A 91 15.31 -12.51 3.72
C GLU A 91 15.38 -13.30 2.41
N GLY A 92 14.37 -13.19 1.53
CA GLY A 92 14.39 -13.79 0.20
C GLY A 92 15.39 -13.17 -0.78
N MET A 93 15.96 -12.01 -0.43
CA MET A 93 17.02 -11.34 -1.19
C MET A 93 18.44 -11.74 -0.73
N LYS A 94 18.58 -12.51 0.36
CA LYS A 94 19.75 -13.39 0.50
C LYS A 94 19.60 -14.48 -0.56
N ALA A 95 20.43 -14.39 -1.59
CA ALA A 95 20.47 -15.35 -2.69
C ALA A 95 20.29 -16.79 -2.19
N PRO A 96 19.53 -17.64 -2.90
CA PRO A 96 19.59 -19.06 -2.64
C PRO A 96 21.02 -19.52 -2.96
N THR A 97 21.87 -19.57 -1.93
CA THR A 97 23.14 -20.28 -1.98
C THR A 97 22.80 -21.70 -2.38
N GLY A 98 23.24 -22.07 -3.57
CA GLY A 98 22.81 -23.27 -4.27
C GLY A 98 22.76 -24.49 -3.37
N THR A 99 21.62 -25.19 -3.40
CA THR A 99 21.60 -26.60 -3.07
C THR A 99 21.60 -27.35 -4.39
N SER A 100 22.78 -27.79 -4.81
CA SER A 100 22.91 -28.88 -5.77
C SER A 100 22.13 -30.07 -5.24
N VAL A 101 21.30 -30.67 -6.08
CA VAL A 101 20.73 -32.00 -5.82
C VAL A 101 21.38 -32.96 -6.82
N GLN A 102 21.85 -34.08 -6.27
CA GLN A 102 22.60 -35.17 -6.90
C GLN A 102 21.89 -35.83 -8.06
#